data_AF-A0A9E3NEJ5-F1
#
_entry.id   AF-A0A9E3NEJ5-F1
#
_cell.length_a   1.000
_cell.length_b   1.000
_cell.length_c   1.000
_cell.angle_alpha   90.00
_cell.angle_beta   90.00
_cell.angle_gamma   90.00
#
_symmetry.space_group_name_H-M   'P 1'
#
loop_
_entity.id
_entity.type
_entity.pdbx_description
1 polymer ?
#
loop_
_entity_poly.entity_id
_entity_poly.type
_entity_poly.pdbx_seq_one_letter_code
_entity_poly.pdbx_strand_id
1 'polypeptide(L)'
;MKQFFLFWGLLFFFFGIQAQEKSDSVIVIAGEVYYKDSLPDLEIPAIAVQYKPPGYYQKLRRDVFRAYPYAIRVVSLVEQVEAHTETIKKKKHKKRYIKRRKRS
;
A
#
# COMPACT_ATOMS: atom_id res chain seq x y z
N MET A 1 63.58 3.23 -5.29
CA MET A 1 63.00 1.91 -5.67
C MET A 1 62.07 1.30 -4.63
N LYS A 2 62.30 1.46 -3.30
CA LYS A 2 61.42 0.90 -2.25
C LYS A 2 59.95 1.36 -2.28
N GLN A 3 59.67 2.59 -2.73
CA GLN A 3 58.29 3.11 -2.75
C GLN A 3 57.43 2.58 -3.92
N PHE A 4 58.06 2.13 -5.01
CA PHE A 4 57.34 1.47 -6.12
C PHE A 4 56.78 0.10 -5.72
N PHE A 5 57.51 -0.61 -4.85
CA PHE A 5 57.08 -1.92 -4.32
C PHE A 5 55.88 -1.80 -3.37
N LEU A 6 55.82 -0.75 -2.56
CA LEU A 6 54.68 -0.47 -1.68
C LEU A 6 53.40 -0.15 -2.46
N PHE A 7 53.53 0.58 -3.58
CA PHE A 7 52.39 0.92 -4.43
C PHE A 7 51.79 -0.30 -5.13
N TRP A 8 52.64 -1.22 -5.60
CA TRP A 8 52.19 -2.48 -6.23
C TRP A 8 51.58 -3.46 -5.23
N GLY A 9 52.10 -3.54 -4.01
CA GLY A 9 51.51 -4.37 -2.94
C GLY A 9 50.11 -3.88 -2.53
N LEU A 10 49.89 -2.56 -2.53
CA LEU A 10 48.59 -1.98 -2.16
C LEU A 10 47.51 -2.24 -3.23
N LEU A 11 47.88 -2.30 -4.51
CA LEU A 11 46.95 -2.59 -5.61
C LEU A 11 46.41 -4.02 -5.57
N PHE A 12 47.20 -5.00 -5.13
CA PHE A 12 46.75 -6.40 -4.99
C PHE A 12 45.71 -6.58 -3.87
N PHE A 13 45.76 -5.77 -2.80
CA PHE A 13 44.77 -5.82 -1.73
C PHE A 13 43.38 -5.32 -2.16
N PHE A 14 43.30 -4.35 -3.07
CA PHE A 14 42.01 -3.85 -3.57
C PHE A 14 41.33 -4.81 -4.56
N PHE A 15 42.08 -5.60 -5.32
CA PHE A 15 41.53 -6.55 -6.29
C PHE A 15 41.23 -7.95 -5.72
N GLY A 16 41.83 -8.33 -4.58
CA GLY A 16 41.68 -9.67 -3.99
C GLY A 16 40.35 -9.97 -3.27
N ILE A 17 39.48 -8.97 -3.06
CA ILE A 17 38.27 -9.13 -2.22
C ILE A 17 37.06 -9.67 -3.00
N GLN A 18 37.12 -9.81 -4.33
CA GLN A 18 35.93 -10.11 -5.16
C GLN A 18 35.82 -11.57 -5.64
N ALA A 19 36.50 -12.53 -5.01
CA ALA A 19 36.51 -13.91 -5.51
C ALA A 19 36.37 -14.99 -4.41
N GLN A 20 35.19 -15.03 -3.78
CA GLN A 20 34.56 -16.21 -3.13
C GLN A 20 33.29 -15.69 -2.41
N GLU A 21 32.10 -16.28 -2.48
CA GLU A 21 31.69 -17.65 -2.75
C GLU A 21 30.17 -17.61 -3.02
N LYS A 22 29.69 -18.23 -4.11
CA LYS A 22 28.25 -18.51 -4.27
C LYS A 22 27.95 -19.70 -3.34
N SER A 23 27.44 -19.43 -2.14
CA SER A 23 26.97 -20.49 -1.26
C SER A 23 25.56 -20.92 -1.67
N ASP A 24 25.39 -22.24 -1.78
CA ASP A 24 24.19 -22.91 -2.25
C ASP A 24 22.94 -22.50 -1.47
N SER A 25 21.84 -22.46 -2.21
CA SER A 25 20.51 -22.07 -1.75
C SER A 25 19.92 -23.09 -0.76
N VAL A 26 20.30 -22.96 0.50
CA VAL A 26 19.68 -23.64 1.64
C VAL A 26 18.62 -22.72 2.23
N ILE A 27 17.37 -23.20 2.32
CA ILE A 27 16.27 -22.46 2.94
C ILE A 27 15.90 -23.18 4.23
N VAL A 28 15.97 -22.47 5.35
CA VAL A 28 15.57 -23.00 6.67
C VAL A 28 14.19 -22.45 7.01
N ILE A 29 13.20 -23.33 7.13
CA ILE A 29 11.84 -22.99 7.56
C ILE A 29 11.52 -23.87 8.77
N ALA A 30 11.13 -23.25 9.89
CA ALA A 30 10.69 -23.93 11.12
C ALA A 30 11.66 -24.98 11.71
N GLY A 31 12.98 -24.83 11.50
CA GLY A 31 13.99 -25.73 12.05
C GLY A 31 14.32 -26.94 11.17
N GLU A 32 13.69 -27.07 10.02
CA GLU A 32 13.99 -28.09 9.02
C GLU A 32 14.80 -27.49 7.85
N VAL A 33 15.79 -28.24 7.39
CA VAL A 33 16.70 -27.84 6.31
C VAL A 33 16.18 -28.39 5.00
N TYR A 34 15.71 -27.51 4.12
CA TYR A 34 15.22 -27.87 2.80
C TYR A 34 16.27 -27.55 1.74
N TYR A 35 16.59 -28.55 0.90
CA TYR A 35 17.39 -28.35 -0.30
C TYR A 35 16.47 -27.83 -1.41
N LYS A 36 16.88 -26.74 -2.07
CA LYS A 36 16.07 -26.08 -3.11
C LYS A 36 15.63 -27.05 -4.22
N ASP A 37 16.43 -28.08 -4.50
CA ASP A 37 16.17 -29.09 -5.53
C ASP A 37 15.07 -30.10 -5.18
N SER A 38 14.64 -30.15 -3.91
CA SER A 38 13.58 -31.06 -3.44
C SER A 38 12.19 -30.43 -3.35
N LEU A 39 12.08 -29.14 -3.65
CA LEU A 39 10.79 -28.46 -3.63
C LEU A 39 10.04 -28.78 -4.93
N PRO A 40 8.83 -29.35 -4.89
CA PRO A 40 8.01 -29.49 -6.08
C PRO A 40 7.77 -28.09 -6.66
N ASP A 41 7.78 -27.98 -8.00
CA ASP A 41 7.40 -26.77 -8.73
C ASP A 41 5.92 -26.47 -8.47
N LEU A 42 5.64 -25.90 -7.30
CA LEU A 42 4.33 -25.40 -6.95
C LEU A 42 4.17 -24.09 -7.70
N GLU A 43 3.38 -24.10 -8.77
CA GLU A 43 2.93 -22.87 -9.43
C GLU A 43 2.07 -22.08 -8.44
N ILE A 44 2.71 -21.25 -7.60
CA ILE A 44 2.00 -20.28 -6.78
C ILE A 44 1.37 -19.31 -7.79
N PRO A 45 0.03 -19.26 -7.92
CA PRO A 45 -0.60 -18.30 -8.80
C PRO A 45 -0.14 -16.92 -8.34
N ALA A 46 0.44 -16.14 -9.26
CA ALA A 46 1.00 -14.84 -8.95
C ALA A 46 -0.09 -13.93 -8.38
N ILE A 47 -0.21 -13.89 -7.05
CA ILE A 47 -1.04 -12.91 -6.36
C ILE A 47 -0.38 -11.57 -6.68
N ALA A 48 -1.04 -10.75 -7.50
CA ALA A 48 -0.56 -9.42 -7.83
C ALA A 48 -0.57 -8.55 -6.56
N VAL A 49 0.51 -8.59 -5.78
CA VAL A 49 0.71 -7.71 -4.63
C VAL A 49 0.97 -6.31 -5.17
N GLN A 50 -0.08 -5.48 -5.20
CA GLN A 50 0.04 -4.08 -5.56
C GLN A 50 0.74 -3.31 -4.43
N TYR A 51 2.06 -3.20 -4.51
CA TYR A 51 2.82 -2.31 -3.64
C TYR A 51 2.37 -0.86 -3.86
N LYS A 52 1.87 -0.22 -2.80
CA LYS A 52 1.56 1.21 -2.82
C LYS A 52 2.83 2.02 -2.57
N PRO A 53 3.01 3.16 -3.26
CA PRO A 53 4.19 3.98 -3.08
C PRO A 53 4.26 4.52 -1.64
N PRO A 54 5.48 4.79 -1.12
CA PRO A 54 5.64 5.43 0.17
C PRO A 54 4.86 6.76 0.20
N GLY A 55 4.09 6.98 1.27
CA GLY A 55 3.25 8.17 1.43
C GLY A 55 1.81 8.06 0.88
N TYR A 56 1.47 6.99 0.16
CA TYR A 56 0.09 6.75 -0.32
C TYR A 56 -0.93 6.84 0.82
N TYR A 57 -0.67 6.13 1.92
CA TYR A 57 -1.57 6.11 3.08
C TYR A 57 -1.60 7.44 3.85
N GLN A 58 -0.51 8.21 3.84
CA GLN A 58 -0.47 9.53 4.46
C GLN A 58 -1.35 10.53 3.70
N LYS A 59 -1.25 10.53 2.36
CA LYS A 59 -2.13 11.32 1.49
C LYS A 59 -3.58 10.92 1.67
N LEU A 60 -3.88 9.61 1.62
CA LEU A 60 -5.22 9.09 1.82
C LEU A 60 -5.80 9.54 3.17
N ARG A 61 -5.03 9.39 4.25
CA ARG A 61 -5.41 9.84 5.59
C ARG A 61 -5.79 11.32 5.59
N ARG A 62 -4.92 12.19 5.06
CA ARG A 62 -5.17 13.63 4.99
C ARG A 62 -6.45 13.95 4.19
N ASP A 63 -6.62 13.31 3.05
CA ASP A 63 -7.76 13.55 2.17
C ASP A 63 -9.07 13.11 2.85
N VAL A 64 -9.05 11.97 3.57
CA VAL A 64 -10.17 11.51 4.41
C VAL A 64 -10.48 12.52 5.53
N PHE A 65 -9.47 12.96 6.28
CA PHE A 65 -9.68 13.96 7.36
C PHE A 65 -10.25 15.28 6.82
N ARG A 66 -9.82 15.71 5.64
CA ARG A 66 -10.35 16.92 4.99
C ARG A 66 -11.81 16.76 4.56
N ALA A 67 -12.19 15.59 4.05
CA ALA A 67 -13.55 15.31 3.59
C ALA A 67 -14.54 15.03 4.75
N TYR A 68 -14.04 14.49 5.86
CA TYR A 68 -14.85 14.07 7.01
C TYR A 68 -15.86 15.09 7.53
N PRO A 69 -15.51 16.37 7.81
CA PRO A 69 -16.49 17.35 8.29
C PRO A 69 -17.62 17.61 7.29
N TYR A 70 -17.34 17.55 5.99
CA TYR A 70 -18.37 17.68 4.96
C TYR A 70 -19.28 16.47 4.91
N ALA A 71 -18.73 15.26 5.09
CA ALA A 71 -19.52 14.04 5.18
C ALA A 71 -20.50 14.10 6.37
N ILE A 72 -20.04 14.51 7.55
CA ILE A 72 -20.91 14.71 8.73
C ILE A 72 -22.04 15.70 8.42
N ARG A 73 -21.73 16.82 7.75
CA ARG A 73 -22.74 17.81 7.40
C ARG A 73 -23.76 17.28 6.40
N VAL A 74 -23.33 16.47 5.44
CA VAL A 74 -24.24 15.84 4.48
C VAL A 74 -25.17 14.85 5.18
N VAL A 75 -24.63 14.02 6.08
CA VAL A 75 -25.44 13.07 6.86
C VAL A 75 -26.53 13.80 7.64
N SER A 76 -26.19 14.84 8.40
CA SER A 76 -27.20 15.58 9.17
C SER A 76 -28.24 16.29 8.30
N LEU A 77 -27.86 16.79 7.12
CA LEU A 77 -28.81 17.36 6.16
C LEU A 77 -29.75 16.30 5.58
N VAL A 78 -29.25 15.10 5.30
CA VAL A 78 -30.06 13.98 4.82
C VAL A 78 -31.07 13.58 5.88
N GLU A 79 -30.63 13.40 7.13
CA GLU A 79 -31.51 13.07 8.27
C GLU A 79 -32.62 14.12 8.45
N GLN A 80 -32.30 15.41 8.37
CA GLN A 80 -33.30 16.47 8.45
C GLN A 80 -34.33 16.42 7.31
N VAL A 81 -33.87 16.12 6.09
CA VAL A 81 -34.76 15.98 4.93
C VAL A 81 -35.64 14.75 5.09
N GLU A 82 -35.08 13.63 5.56
CA GLU A 82 -35.81 12.39 5.80
C GLU A 82 -36.90 12.59 6.84
N ALA A 83 -36.54 13.08 8.04
CA ALA A 83 -37.48 13.37 9.12
C ALA A 83 -38.63 14.28 8.66
N HIS A 84 -38.33 15.36 7.92
CA HIS A 84 -39.38 16.21 7.37
C HIS A 84 -40.23 15.47 6.33
N THR A 85 -39.64 14.67 5.46
CA THR A 85 -40.39 13.96 4.43
C THR A 85 -41.25 12.82 4.96
N GLU A 86 -40.95 12.26 6.13
CA GLU A 86 -41.79 11.28 6.82
C GLU A 86 -43.12 11.88 7.27
N THR A 87 -43.12 13.15 7.68
CA THR A 87 -44.37 13.86 8.05
C THR A 87 -45.30 14.10 6.84
N ILE A 88 -44.79 14.01 5.61
CA ILE A 88 -45.56 14.31 4.39
C ILE A 88 -46.32 13.06 3.93
N LYS A 89 -47.63 13.01 4.20
CA LYS A 89 -48.51 11.90 3.79
C LYS A 89 -48.60 11.68 2.28
N LYS A 90 -48.60 12.75 1.47
CA LYS A 90 -48.81 12.66 0.01
C LYS A 90 -47.49 12.57 -0.77
N LYS A 91 -47.31 11.48 -1.54
CA LYS A 91 -46.13 11.22 -2.39
C LYS A 91 -45.77 12.38 -3.33
N LYS A 92 -46.76 13.06 -3.92
CA LYS A 92 -46.56 14.23 -4.81
C LYS A 92 -45.86 15.39 -4.09
N HIS A 93 -46.22 15.64 -2.83
CA HIS A 93 -45.66 16.72 -2.03
C HIS A 93 -44.23 16.41 -1.58
N LYS A 94 -43.95 15.14 -1.20
CA LYS A 94 -42.59 14.66 -0.90
C LYS A 94 -41.65 14.86 -2.10
N LYS A 95 -42.09 14.46 -3.31
CA LYS A 95 -41.31 14.66 -4.54
C LYS A 95 -41.07 16.15 -4.87
N ARG A 96 -42.08 17.01 -4.67
CA ARG A 96 -41.95 18.46 -4.89
C ARG A 96 -40.97 19.11 -3.90
N TYR A 97 -41.03 18.71 -2.63
CA TYR A 97 -40.12 19.20 -1.58
C TYR A 97 -38.66 18.85 -1.90
N ILE A 98 -38.38 17.58 -2.21
CA ILE A 98 -37.03 17.14 -2.59
C ILE A 98 -36.52 17.89 -3.83
N LYS A 99 -37.37 18.08 -4.85
CA LYS A 99 -36.99 18.83 -6.06
C LYS A 99 -36.66 20.29 -5.76
N ARG A 100 -37.35 20.94 -4.81
CA ARG A 100 -37.07 22.32 -4.39
C ARG A 100 -35.72 22.41 -3.67
N ARG A 101 -35.45 21.50 -2.73
CA ARG A 101 -34.19 21.45 -1.97
C ARG A 101 -32.96 21.15 -2.83
N LYS A 102 -33.10 20.43 -3.94
CA LYS A 102 -32.01 20.18 -4.89
C LYS A 102 -31.59 21.39 -5.73
N ARG A 103 -32.41 22.45 -5.77
CA ARG A 103 -32.18 23.65 -6.60
C ARG A 103 -31.67 24.86 -5.81
N SER A 104 -31.75 24.79 -4.48
CA SER A 104 -31.23 25.78 -3.53
C SER A 104 -29.84 25.39 -3.09
#